data_AF-A0A5S9F596-F1
#
_entry.id   AF-A0A5S9F596-F1
#
_cell.length_a   1.000
_cell.length_b   1.000
_cell.length_c   1.000
_cell.angle_alpha   90.00
_cell.angle_beta   90.00
_cell.angle_gamma   90.00
#
_symmetry.space_group_name_H-M   'P 1'
#
loop_
_entity.id
_entity.type
_entity.pdbx_description
1 polymer ?
#
loop_
_entity_poly.entity_id
_entity_poly.type
_entity_poly.pdbx_seq_one_letter_code
_entity_poly.pdbx_strand_id
1 'polypeptide(L)'
;MQQDNKIFIYLRLQDEKDTLLKSRIREFAALGKLLIDFIKQCWEEYGQWILKTGTLEYIDANTGIVLLSFRYDIIHGKLIISGLIPKNYQKRMLDLEETKNKLSSDEIIEHISQNLSIVQKDSLRKRVSQSLPNVLALIKERINTNGEYYIAINLHNVI
;
A
#
# COMPACT_ATOMS: atom_id res chain seq x y z
N MET A 1 5.32 -3.24 32.12
CA MET A 1 5.50 -2.15 31.15
C MET A 1 5.50 -2.75 29.76
N GLN A 2 4.38 -2.67 29.02
CA GLN A 2 4.37 -3.04 27.60
C GLN A 2 5.12 -1.95 26.84
N GLN A 3 6.31 -2.26 26.33
CA GLN A 3 6.95 -1.40 25.34
C GLN A 3 6.03 -1.36 24.12
N ASP A 4 5.48 -0.19 23.82
CA ASP A 4 4.90 0.11 22.52
C ASP A 4 5.99 -0.11 21.46
N ASN A 5 6.05 -1.32 20.90
CA ASN A 5 6.94 -1.66 19.80
C ASN A 5 6.49 -0.89 18.56
N LYS A 6 6.92 0.36 18.46
CA LYS A 6 6.66 1.23 17.30
C LYS A 6 7.29 0.59 16.07
N ILE A 7 6.47 0.27 15.08
CA ILE A 7 6.93 -0.23 13.77
C ILE A 7 7.17 0.97 12.87
N PHE A 8 8.37 1.08 12.34
CA PHE A 8 8.69 2.06 11.30
C PHE A 8 8.67 1.36 9.96
N ILE A 9 8.04 1.98 8.97
CA ILE A 9 7.90 1.45 7.61
C ILE A 9 8.47 2.48 6.65
N TYR A 10 9.13 2.06 5.60
CA TYR A 10 9.41 2.92 4.46
C TYR A 10 8.45 2.61 3.33
N LEU A 11 7.95 3.65 2.65
CA LEU A 11 7.39 3.52 1.33
C LEU A 11 8.49 3.77 0.32
N ARG A 12 8.71 2.82 -0.57
CA ARG A 12 9.80 2.83 -1.55
C ARG A 12 9.23 2.60 -2.95
N LEU A 13 9.66 3.39 -3.93
CA LEU A 13 9.45 3.13 -5.35
C LEU A 13 10.78 2.64 -5.89
N GLN A 14 10.74 1.45 -6.48
CA GLN A 14 11.87 0.89 -7.20
C GLN A 14 11.59 0.85 -8.70
N ASP A 15 12.64 1.07 -9.48
CA ASP A 15 12.68 0.68 -10.88
C ASP A 15 13.82 -0.31 -11.05
N GLU A 16 13.49 -1.53 -11.44
CA GLU A 16 14.37 -2.70 -11.39
C GLU A 16 15.09 -2.88 -10.03
N LYS A 17 16.35 -2.43 -9.92
CA LYS A 17 17.17 -2.51 -8.70
C LYS A 17 17.37 -1.15 -8.04
N ASP A 18 17.04 -0.07 -8.73
CA ASP A 18 17.32 1.28 -8.28
C ASP A 18 16.16 1.81 -7.44
N THR A 19 16.49 2.44 -6.31
CA THR A 19 15.51 3.11 -5.48
C THR A 19 15.33 4.54 -6.00
N LEU A 20 14.20 4.80 -6.63
CA LEU A 20 13.88 6.13 -7.16
C LEU A 20 13.43 7.08 -6.05
N LEU A 21 12.56 6.59 -5.17
CA LEU A 21 12.01 7.40 -4.09
C LEU A 21 11.82 6.57 -2.82
N LYS A 22 12.09 7.17 -1.66
CA LYS A 22 11.89 6.54 -0.35
C LYS A 22 11.38 7.55 0.66
N SER A 23 10.28 7.24 1.33
CA SER A 23 9.69 8.06 2.40
C SER A 23 9.49 7.24 3.67
N ARG A 24 9.73 7.84 4.85
CA ARG A 24 9.56 7.18 6.14
C ARG A 24 8.15 7.38 6.67
N ILE A 25 7.50 6.27 6.99
CA ILE A 25 6.17 6.18 7.55
C ILE A 25 6.25 5.63 8.98
N ARG A 26 5.56 6.31 9.90
CA ARG A 26 5.34 5.79 11.25
C ARG A 26 4.03 5.01 11.24
N GLU A 27 4.14 3.69 11.33
CA GLU A 27 3.04 2.71 11.43
C GLU A 27 2.13 2.54 10.19
N PHE A 28 1.54 1.34 10.05
CA PHE A 28 0.57 1.02 8.98
C PHE A 28 -0.72 1.85 9.07
N ALA A 29 -0.98 2.57 10.16
CA ALA A 29 -2.14 3.42 10.30
C ALA A 29 -2.13 4.63 9.35
N ALA A 30 -0.94 5.14 9.03
CA ALA A 30 -0.73 6.28 8.15
C ALA A 30 -0.46 5.88 6.69
N LEU A 31 -0.64 4.59 6.35
CA LEU A 31 -0.36 4.05 5.02
C LEU A 31 -1.11 4.82 3.94
N GLY A 32 -2.39 5.12 4.17
CA GLY A 32 -3.23 5.87 3.23
C GLY A 32 -2.64 7.23 2.90
N LYS A 33 -2.50 8.11 3.92
CA LYS A 33 -1.97 9.48 3.77
C LYS A 33 -0.62 9.52 3.05
N LEU A 34 0.34 8.73 3.52
CA LEU A 34 1.70 8.76 2.99
C LEU A 34 1.82 8.07 1.64
N LEU A 35 0.95 7.12 1.32
CA LEU A 35 0.82 6.56 -0.02
C LEU A 35 0.41 7.62 -1.04
N ILE A 36 -0.50 8.51 -0.65
CA ILE A 36 -1.00 9.57 -1.53
C ILE A 36 0.07 10.62 -1.78
N ASP A 37 0.70 11.12 -0.71
CA ASP A 37 1.77 12.12 -0.82
C ASP A 37 2.92 11.55 -1.67
N PHE A 38 3.23 10.27 -1.50
CA PHE A 38 4.24 9.56 -2.27
C PHE A 38 3.84 9.36 -3.73
N ILE A 39 2.61 8.93 -4.03
CA ILE A 39 2.11 8.80 -5.41
C ILE A 39 2.12 10.16 -6.12
N LYS A 40 1.70 11.22 -5.42
CA LYS A 40 1.71 12.58 -5.94
C LYS A 40 3.14 13.02 -6.27
N GLN A 41 4.08 12.82 -5.36
CA GLN A 41 5.50 13.09 -5.58
C GLN A 41 6.06 12.29 -6.76
N CYS A 42 5.72 11.00 -6.87
CA CYS A 42 6.14 10.16 -7.98
C CYS A 42 5.62 10.67 -9.33
N TRP A 43 4.36 11.13 -9.38
CA TRP A 43 3.81 11.74 -10.57
C TRP A 43 4.52 13.05 -10.89
N GLU A 44 4.69 13.94 -9.92
CA GLU A 44 5.33 15.25 -10.13
C GLU A 44 6.77 15.14 -10.63
N GLU A 45 7.55 14.19 -10.09
CA GLU A 45 8.97 14.03 -10.42
C GLU A 45 9.21 13.19 -11.69
N TYR A 46 8.42 12.13 -11.91
CA TYR A 46 8.70 11.14 -12.96
C TYR A 46 7.55 10.99 -13.97
N GLY A 47 6.38 11.55 -13.71
CA GLY A 47 5.18 11.38 -14.53
C GLY A 47 4.38 10.12 -14.20
N GLN A 48 3.13 10.04 -14.70
CA GLN A 48 2.20 8.95 -14.37
C GLN A 48 2.70 7.55 -14.79
N TRP A 49 3.55 7.47 -15.82
CA TRP A 49 4.05 6.20 -16.35
C TRP A 49 4.89 5.44 -15.32
N ILE A 50 5.56 6.12 -14.37
CA ILE A 50 6.40 5.47 -13.37
C ILE A 50 5.61 4.55 -12.45
N LEU A 51 4.32 4.84 -12.23
CA LEU A 51 3.43 4.00 -11.42
C LEU A 51 2.99 2.74 -12.16
N LYS A 52 3.25 2.66 -13.48
CA LYS A 52 2.98 1.49 -14.32
C LYS A 52 4.23 0.63 -14.56
N THR A 53 5.42 1.17 -14.31
CA THR A 53 6.70 0.48 -14.55
C THR A 53 7.44 0.18 -13.25
N GLY A 54 7.32 1.04 -12.24
CA GLY A 54 7.95 0.88 -10.94
C GLY A 54 7.22 -0.11 -10.03
N THR A 55 7.98 -0.64 -9.06
CA THR A 55 7.46 -1.45 -7.95
C THR A 55 7.33 -0.59 -6.71
N LEU A 56 6.12 -0.51 -6.18
CA LEU A 56 5.85 0.22 -4.94
C LEU A 56 5.89 -0.74 -3.75
N GLU A 57 6.69 -0.42 -2.74
CA GLU A 57 6.97 -1.32 -1.62
C GLU A 57 6.82 -0.65 -0.26
N TYR A 58 6.25 -1.40 0.67
CA TYR A 58 6.19 -1.12 2.09
C TYR A 58 7.22 -1.99 2.79
N ILE A 59 8.17 -1.36 3.45
CA ILE A 59 9.38 -2.03 3.93
C ILE A 59 9.52 -1.79 5.41
N ASP A 60 9.80 -2.82 6.20
CA ASP A 60 10.20 -2.62 7.58
C ASP A 60 11.51 -1.82 7.63
N ALA A 61 11.47 -0.65 8.26
CA ALA A 61 12.59 0.26 8.30
C ALA A 61 13.80 -0.27 9.09
N ASN A 62 13.58 -1.22 10.00
CA ASN A 62 14.63 -1.78 10.83
C ASN A 62 15.31 -2.98 10.16
N THR A 63 14.55 -3.78 9.41
CA THR A 63 15.01 -5.07 8.87
C THR A 63 15.20 -5.04 7.34
N GLY A 64 14.64 -4.05 6.65
CA GLY A 64 14.66 -3.99 5.18
C GLY A 64 13.73 -4.99 4.50
N ILE A 65 12.91 -5.72 5.27
CA ILE A 65 11.97 -6.72 4.74
C ILE A 65 10.86 -6.01 3.98
N VAL A 66 10.59 -6.44 2.75
CA VAL A 66 9.44 -5.99 1.96
C VAL A 66 8.19 -6.67 2.50
N LEU A 67 7.44 -5.90 3.29
CA LEU A 67 6.19 -6.34 3.91
C LEU A 67 5.07 -6.44 2.89
N LEU A 68 5.03 -5.53 1.93
CA LEU A 68 4.04 -5.47 0.85
C LEU A 68 4.63 -4.78 -0.38
N SER A 69 4.39 -5.35 -1.55
CA SER A 69 4.82 -4.82 -2.84
C SER A 69 3.66 -4.84 -3.84
N PHE A 70 3.63 -3.83 -4.70
CA PHE A 70 2.71 -3.70 -5.82
C PHE A 70 3.53 -3.50 -7.09
N ARG A 71 3.36 -4.37 -8.07
CA ARG A 71 4.04 -4.29 -9.36
C ARG A 71 3.06 -4.56 -10.48
N TYR A 72 3.10 -3.74 -11.52
CA TYR A 72 2.36 -4.03 -12.74
C TYR A 72 3.20 -4.89 -13.68
N ASP A 73 2.71 -6.08 -14.00
CA ASP A 73 3.26 -6.95 -15.03
C ASP A 73 2.61 -6.56 -16.36
N ILE A 74 3.31 -5.71 -17.11
CA ILE A 74 2.86 -5.18 -18.41
C ILE A 74 2.67 -6.29 -19.43
N ILE A 75 3.55 -7.30 -19.44
CA ILE A 75 3.54 -8.39 -20.42
C ILE A 75 2.24 -9.19 -20.31
N HIS A 76 1.82 -9.47 -19.07
CA HIS A 76 0.63 -10.27 -18.80
C HIS A 76 -0.62 -9.46 -18.44
N GLY A 77 -0.52 -8.13 -18.36
CA GLY A 77 -1.63 -7.26 -17.97
C GLY A 77 -2.12 -7.47 -16.52
N LYS A 78 -1.22 -7.81 -15.60
CA LYS A 78 -1.55 -8.19 -14.21
C LYS A 78 -1.02 -7.21 -13.19
N LEU A 79 -1.80 -6.94 -12.14
CA LEU A 79 -1.27 -6.37 -10.90
C LEU A 79 -0.77 -7.51 -10.01
N ILE A 80 0.50 -7.49 -9.66
CA ILE A 80 1.13 -8.41 -8.73
C ILE A 80 1.20 -7.75 -7.36
N ILE A 81 0.73 -8.46 -6.34
CA ILE A 81 0.82 -8.07 -4.94
C ILE A 81 1.57 -9.18 -4.21
N SER A 82 2.72 -8.85 -3.62
CA SER A 82 3.58 -9.85 -2.97
C SER A 82 4.33 -9.29 -1.78
N GLY A 83 4.84 -10.15 -0.91
CA GLY A 83 5.68 -9.72 0.21
C GLY A 83 5.84 -10.79 1.27
N LEU A 84 6.45 -10.39 2.39
CA LEU A 84 6.64 -11.21 3.58
C LEU A 84 6.16 -10.43 4.80
N ILE A 85 5.09 -10.90 5.46
CA ILE A 85 4.63 -10.35 6.75
C ILE A 85 5.05 -11.33 7.85
N PRO A 86 6.13 -11.01 8.61
CA PRO A 86 6.59 -11.87 9.71
C PRO A 86 5.49 -12.13 10.73
N LYS A 87 5.50 -13.30 11.39
CA LYS A 87 4.43 -13.71 12.33
C LYS A 87 4.12 -12.67 13.41
N ASN A 88 5.14 -12.00 13.92
CA ASN A 88 4.99 -10.93 14.92
C ASN A 88 4.33 -9.64 14.38
N TYR A 89 4.21 -9.49 13.06
CA TYR A 89 3.52 -8.39 12.39
C TYR A 89 2.09 -8.76 11.98
N GLN A 90 1.81 -10.04 11.73
CA GLN A 90 0.54 -10.50 11.15
C GLN A 90 -0.68 -10.05 11.94
N LYS A 91 -0.67 -10.17 13.28
CA LYS A 91 -1.79 -9.69 14.10
C LYS A 91 -2.05 -8.19 13.89
N ARG A 92 -1.00 -7.36 13.97
CA ARG A 92 -1.09 -5.89 13.86
C ARG A 92 -1.45 -5.38 12.47
N MET A 93 -1.18 -6.19 11.44
CA MET A 93 -1.39 -5.84 10.04
C MET A 93 -2.68 -6.41 9.45
N LEU A 94 -3.09 -7.62 9.85
CA LEU A 94 -4.15 -8.40 9.22
C LEU A 94 -5.37 -8.64 10.13
N ASP A 95 -5.34 -8.21 11.39
CA ASP A 95 -6.50 -8.23 12.27
C ASP A 95 -7.41 -7.01 11.99
N LEU A 96 -8.62 -7.30 11.52
CA LEU A 96 -9.60 -6.29 11.12
C LEU A 96 -10.03 -5.40 12.30
N GLU A 97 -10.09 -5.97 13.51
CA GLU A 97 -10.46 -5.24 14.73
C GLU A 97 -9.34 -4.29 15.19
N GLU A 98 -8.06 -4.66 15.00
CA GLU A 98 -6.93 -3.74 15.24
C GLU A 98 -6.77 -2.68 14.14
N THR A 99 -7.21 -2.95 12.90
CA THR A 99 -7.22 -1.95 11.81
C THR A 99 -8.37 -0.94 11.90
N LYS A 100 -9.45 -1.20 12.66
CA LYS A 100 -10.54 -0.23 12.89
C LYS A 100 -10.07 1.04 13.63
N ASN A 101 -8.96 0.96 14.36
CA ASN A 101 -8.36 2.10 15.07
C ASN A 101 -7.43 2.96 14.17
N LYS A 102 -7.55 2.86 12.84
CA LYS A 102 -6.69 3.56 11.87
C LYS A 102 -7.56 4.48 11.01
N LEU A 103 -6.96 5.57 10.51
CA LEU A 103 -7.58 6.66 9.72
C LEU A 103 -8.80 6.18 8.92
N SER A 104 -9.95 6.80 9.18
CA SER A 104 -11.19 6.53 8.46
C SER A 104 -11.01 6.80 6.97
N SER A 105 -11.79 6.11 6.13
CA SER A 105 -11.78 6.37 4.69
C SER A 105 -12.04 7.85 4.38
N ASP A 106 -12.86 8.53 5.18
CA ASP A 106 -13.18 9.94 5.03
C ASP A 106 -11.99 10.87 5.34
N GLU A 107 -11.21 10.59 6.38
CA GLU A 107 -9.97 11.35 6.66
C GLU A 107 -8.94 11.17 5.54
N ILE A 108 -8.86 9.96 4.95
CA ILE A 108 -8.01 9.70 3.80
C ILE A 108 -8.47 10.54 2.60
N ILE A 109 -9.77 10.56 2.30
CA ILE A 109 -10.32 11.27 1.13
C ILE A 109 -10.21 12.78 1.28
N GLU A 110 -10.50 13.34 2.45
CA GLU A 110 -10.34 14.78 2.69
C GLU A 110 -8.91 15.24 2.44
N HIS A 111 -7.92 14.43 2.81
CA HIS A 111 -6.52 14.72 2.53
C HIS A 111 -6.14 14.61 1.05
N ILE A 112 -6.62 13.58 0.31
CA ILE A 112 -6.31 13.44 -1.12
C ILE A 112 -6.93 14.56 -1.95
N SER A 113 -8.12 14.99 -1.54
CA SER A 113 -9.04 15.64 -2.44
C SER A 113 -9.13 17.14 -2.30
N GLN A 114 -8.20 17.78 -1.59
CA GLN A 114 -8.23 19.22 -1.33
C GLN A 114 -8.41 20.05 -2.61
N ASN A 115 -7.91 19.57 -3.75
CA ASN A 115 -8.00 20.23 -5.05
C ASN A 115 -8.90 19.51 -6.09
N LEU A 116 -9.63 18.47 -5.67
CA LEU A 116 -10.52 17.72 -6.57
C LEU A 116 -11.93 18.31 -6.57
N SER A 117 -12.63 18.22 -7.70
CA SER A 117 -14.06 18.55 -7.77
C SER A 117 -14.90 17.58 -6.95
N ILE A 118 -16.11 17.97 -6.53
CA ILE A 118 -17.03 17.12 -5.74
C ILE A 118 -17.28 15.77 -6.42
N VAL A 119 -17.47 15.76 -7.73
CA VAL A 119 -17.68 14.52 -8.52
C VAL A 119 -16.44 13.60 -8.46
N GLN A 120 -15.25 14.18 -8.52
CA GLN A 120 -13.99 13.42 -8.38
C GLN A 120 -13.80 12.89 -6.95
N LYS A 121 -14.22 13.66 -5.94
CA LYS A 121 -14.22 13.24 -4.53
C LYS A 121 -15.09 12.02 -4.30
N ASP A 122 -16.32 12.02 -4.80
CA ASP A 122 -17.25 10.91 -4.62
C ASP A 122 -16.78 9.66 -5.35
N SER A 123 -16.24 9.82 -6.56
CA SER A 123 -15.64 8.72 -7.32
C SER A 123 -14.42 8.12 -6.59
N LEU A 124 -13.58 8.97 -6.01
CA LEU A 124 -12.42 8.55 -5.22
C LEU A 124 -12.87 7.85 -3.93
N ARG A 125 -13.88 8.39 -3.23
CA ARG A 125 -14.46 7.82 -2.01
C ARG A 125 -14.91 6.39 -2.23
N LYS A 126 -15.69 6.17 -3.30
CA LYS A 126 -16.18 4.85 -3.68
C LYS A 126 -15.05 3.86 -3.97
N ARG A 127 -13.98 4.31 -4.65
CA ARG A 127 -12.83 3.46 -4.95
C ARG A 127 -12.00 3.13 -3.71
N VAL A 128 -11.69 4.11 -2.86
CA VAL A 128 -10.87 3.91 -1.64
C VAL A 128 -11.53 2.92 -0.69
N SER A 129 -12.84 3.09 -0.42
CA SER A 129 -13.58 2.20 0.48
C SER A 129 -13.66 0.76 -0.02
N GLN A 130 -13.67 0.56 -1.35
CA GLN A 130 -13.68 -0.76 -1.98
C GLN A 130 -12.28 -1.40 -2.09
N SER A 131 -11.20 -0.61 -2.06
CA SER A 131 -9.85 -1.08 -2.40
C SER A 131 -9.02 -1.49 -1.19
N LEU A 132 -8.92 -0.64 -0.15
CA LEU A 132 -7.97 -0.85 0.95
C LEU A 132 -8.31 -2.07 1.83
N PRO A 133 -9.58 -2.27 2.25
CA PRO A 133 -9.95 -3.46 3.02
C PRO A 133 -9.79 -4.75 2.20
N ASN A 134 -9.96 -4.66 0.88
CA ASN A 134 -9.90 -5.80 -0.02
C ASN A 134 -8.47 -6.34 -0.15
N VAL A 135 -7.46 -5.48 -0.27
CA VAL A 135 -6.06 -5.91 -0.38
C VAL A 135 -5.59 -6.68 0.88
N LEU A 136 -5.81 -6.14 2.08
CA LEU A 136 -5.35 -6.80 3.31
C LEU A 136 -6.12 -8.11 3.58
N ALA A 137 -7.42 -8.16 3.26
CA ALA A 137 -8.20 -9.40 3.32
C ALA A 137 -7.67 -10.45 2.34
N LEU A 138 -7.40 -10.06 1.09
CA LEU A 138 -6.82 -10.95 0.07
C LEU A 138 -5.45 -11.50 0.50
N ILE A 139 -4.61 -10.68 1.15
CA ILE A 139 -3.33 -11.14 1.71
C ILE A 139 -3.56 -12.16 2.81
N LYS A 140 -4.48 -11.90 3.73
CA LYS A 140 -4.81 -12.82 4.83
C LYS A 140 -5.28 -14.19 4.34
N GLU A 141 -5.98 -14.25 3.21
CA GLU A 141 -6.44 -15.50 2.59
C GLU A 141 -5.31 -16.27 1.88
N ARG A 142 -4.23 -15.60 1.48
CA ARG A 142 -3.17 -16.14 0.61
C ARG A 142 -1.82 -16.30 1.30
N ILE A 143 -1.67 -15.78 2.51
CA ILE A 143 -0.43 -15.84 3.28
C ILE A 143 -0.17 -17.26 3.78
N ASN A 144 1.07 -17.74 3.60
CA ASN A 144 1.48 -19.06 4.07
C ASN A 144 1.95 -19.02 5.55
N THR A 145 2.35 -20.17 6.08
CA THR A 145 2.82 -20.31 7.47
C THR A 145 4.11 -19.55 7.78
N ASN A 146 4.90 -19.19 6.77
CA ASN A 146 6.11 -18.38 6.89
C ASN A 146 5.82 -16.88 6.80
N GLY A 147 4.61 -16.49 6.40
CA GLY A 147 4.23 -15.10 6.20
C GLY A 147 4.37 -14.59 4.76
N GLU A 148 4.72 -15.47 3.83
CA GLU A 148 4.90 -15.12 2.41
C GLU A 148 3.57 -15.19 1.67
N TYR A 149 3.39 -14.31 0.69
CA TYR A 149 2.21 -14.30 -0.17
C TYR A 149 2.54 -13.78 -1.56
N TYR A 150 1.74 -14.24 -2.52
CA TYR A 150 1.78 -13.82 -3.91
C TYR A 150 0.36 -13.84 -4.49
N ILE A 151 -0.06 -12.73 -5.08
CA ILE A 151 -1.39 -12.53 -5.65
C ILE A 151 -1.22 -11.88 -7.00
N ALA A 152 -1.88 -12.43 -8.02
CA ALA A 152 -1.89 -11.88 -9.37
C ALA A 152 -3.33 -11.58 -9.79
N ILE A 153 -3.62 -10.30 -10.04
CA ILE A 153 -4.96 -9.81 -10.41
C ILE A 153 -4.93 -9.42 -11.89
N ASN A 154 -5.79 -10.04 -12.70
CA ASN A 154 -5.95 -9.67 -14.11
C ASN A 154 -6.69 -8.33 -14.19
N LEU A 155 -6.08 -7.32 -14.83
CA LEU A 155 -6.73 -6.01 -14.98
C LEU A 155 -7.64 -5.91 -16.21
N HIS A 156 -7.68 -6.93 -17.06
CA HIS A 156 -8.54 -6.97 -18.26
C HIS A 156 -10.05 -6.90 -17.97
N ASN A 157 -10.48 -7.07 -16.71
CA ASN A 157 -11.89 -7.01 -16.28
C ASN A 157 -12.20 -5.85 -15.33
N VAL A 158 -11.27 -4.91 -15.12
CA VAL A 158 -11.40 -3.82 -14.14
C VAL A 158 -11.08 -2.47 -14.79
N ILE A 159 -11.85 -2.10 -15.83
CA ILE A 159 -12.02 -0.72 -16.28
C ILE A 159 -13.49 -0.53 -16.64
#